data_AF-A0A941V352-F1
#
_entry.id   AF-A0A941V352-F1
#
_cell.length_a   1.000
_cell.length_b   1.000
_cell.length_c   1.000
_cell.angle_alpha   90.00
_cell.angle_beta   90.00
_cell.angle_gamma   90.00
#
_symmetry.space_group_name_H-M   'P 1'
#
loop_
_entity.id
_entity.type
_entity.pdbx_description
1 polymer ?
#
loop_
_entity_poly.entity_id
_entity_poly.type
_entity_poly.pdbx_seq_one_letter_code
_entity_poly.pdbx_strand_id
1 'polypeptide(L)' 'MNITLKLYATLSDYLPLEARKSNELPLQTDDGATVADVIGPLNLPQKQVHLVLINGHYVPPGARRCRRSRFTWS' A
#
# COMPACT_ATOMS: atom_id res chain seq x y z
N MET A 1 -2.73 9.21 -9.83
CA MET A 1 -3.66 9.00 -8.71
C MET A 1 -2.99 9.23 -7.33
N ASN A 2 -3.63 9.99 -6.42
CA ASN A 2 -3.22 10.09 -5.01
C ASN A 2 -3.76 8.91 -4.19
N ILE A 3 -2.90 8.25 -3.45
CA ILE A 3 -3.28 7.22 -2.47
C ILE A 3 -2.66 7.53 -1.12
N THR A 4 -3.31 7.10 -0.04
CA THR A 4 -2.75 7.17 1.31
C THR A 4 -2.42 5.77 1.78
N LEU A 5 -1.14 5.48 1.96
CA LEU A 5 -0.69 4.23 2.54
C LEU A 5 -0.74 4.35 4.06
N LYS A 6 -1.51 3.47 4.73
CA LYS A 6 -1.52 3.39 6.19
C LYS A 6 -0.80 2.13 6.66
N LEU A 7 0.23 2.29 7.48
CA LEU A 7 0.97 1.17 8.06
C LEU A 7 0.75 1.16 9.58
N TYR A 8 0.54 -0.02 10.16
CA TYR A 8 0.24 -0.18 11.58
C TYR A 8 1.21 -1.15 12.25
N ALA A 9 1.27 -1.10 13.59
CA ALA A 9 2.14 -1.93 14.41
C ALA A 9 3.63 -1.75 14.03
N THR A 10 4.34 -2.85 13.77
CA THR A 10 5.78 -2.82 13.43
C THR A 10 6.05 -2.34 12.00
N LEU A 11 5.02 -2.22 11.15
CA LEU A 11 5.20 -1.71 9.78
C LEU A 11 5.43 -0.20 9.76
N SER A 12 4.99 0.51 10.79
CA SER A 12 5.21 1.95 10.94
C SER A 12 6.70 2.30 11.00
N ASP A 13 7.56 1.40 11.49
CA ASP A 13 9.03 1.59 11.46
C ASP A 13 9.61 1.66 10.04
N TYR A 14 8.90 1.18 9.03
CA TYR A 14 9.34 1.29 7.64
C TYR A 14 8.91 2.61 6.99
N LEU A 15 8.12 3.43 7.69
CA LEU A 15 7.78 4.76 7.22
C LEU A 15 8.94 5.74 7.48
N PRO A 16 9.09 6.76 6.61
CA PRO A 16 9.94 7.90 6.90
C PRO A 16 9.45 8.60 8.18
N LEU A 17 10.38 9.20 8.93
CA LEU A 17 10.16 9.82 10.24
C LEU A 17 8.93 10.75 10.30
N GLU A 18 8.66 11.46 9.21
CA GLU A 18 7.52 12.37 9.08
C GLU A 18 6.17 11.62 9.06
N ALA A 19 6.12 10.47 8.39
CA ALA A 19 4.92 9.64 8.27
C ALA A 19 4.74 8.67 9.46
N ARG A 20 5.80 8.40 10.24
CA ARG A 20 5.73 7.53 11.44
C ARG A 20 4.77 8.05 12.51
N LYS A 21 4.65 9.37 12.68
CA LYS A 21 3.73 9.97 13.67
C LYS A 21 2.27 9.73 13.34
N SER A 22 1.92 9.90 12.06
CA SER A 22 0.53 9.76 11.59
C SER A 22 0.21 8.35 11.15
N ASN A 23 1.21 7.47 10.98
CA ASN A 23 1.07 6.14 10.40
C ASN A 23 0.51 6.16 8.96
N GLU A 24 0.64 7.30 8.29
CA GLU A 24 0.02 7.61 7.01
C GLU A 24 1.07 8.24 6.10
N LEU A 25 1.23 7.68 4.92
CA LEU A 25 2.13 8.20 3.88
C LEU A 25 1.30 8.50 2.63
N PRO A 26 1.03 9.78 2.34
CA PRO A 26 0.43 10.15 1.06
C PRO A 26 1.44 9.91 -0.06
N LEU A 27 1.03 9.15 -1.06
CA LEU A 27 1.84 8.79 -2.23
C LEU A 27 1.10 9.20 -3.51
N GLN A 28 1.86 9.80 -4.42
CA GLN A 28 1.46 9.98 -5.80
C GLN A 28 1.87 8.73 -6.58
N THR A 29 0.93 8.10 -7.25
CA THR A 29 1.19 6.92 -8.09
C THR A 29 0.55 7.07 -9.46
N ASP A 30 1.07 6.38 -10.47
CA ASP A 30 0.52 6.41 -11.81
C ASP A 30 -0.81 5.67 -11.91
N ASP A 31 -1.64 6.08 -12.87
CA ASP A 31 -2.91 5.43 -13.15
C ASP A 31 -2.68 4.00 -13.66
N GLY A 32 -3.04 3.01 -12.84
CA GLY A 32 -2.80 1.58 -13.10
C GLY A 32 -1.62 0.97 -12.33
N ALA A 33 -0.93 1.76 -11.50
CA ALA A 33 0.12 1.26 -10.62
C ALA A 33 -0.40 0.17 -9.69
N THR A 34 0.42 -0.87 -9.49
CA THR A 34 0.05 -1.99 -8.63
C THR A 34 0.48 -1.75 -7.19
N VAL A 35 -0.09 -2.50 -6.26
CA VAL A 35 0.37 -2.50 -4.86
C VAL A 35 1.87 -2.78 -4.78
N ALA A 36 2.38 -3.68 -5.64
CA ALA A 36 3.78 -4.04 -5.68
C ALA A 36 4.69 -2.84 -6.00
N ASP A 37 4.26 -1.96 -6.91
CA ASP A 37 5.01 -0.75 -7.28
C ASP A 37 5.06 0.25 -6.12
N VAL A 38 4.00 0.31 -5.31
CA VAL A 38 3.88 1.22 -4.15
C VAL A 38 4.69 0.70 -2.96
N ILE A 39 4.65 -0.61 -2.67
CA ILE A 39 5.37 -1.21 -1.52
C ILE A 39 6.83 -1.54 -1.82
N GLY A 40 7.20 -1.68 -3.10
CA GLY A 40 8.55 -2.04 -3.53
C GLY A 40 9.64 -1.12 -2.94
N PRO A 41 9.50 0.22 -3.05
CA PRO A 41 10.46 1.16 -2.49
C PRO A 41 10.57 1.11 -0.96
N LEU A 42 9.49 0.74 -0.27
CA LEU A 42 9.45 0.63 1.18
C LEU A 42 10.13 -0.65 1.70
N ASN A 43 10.53 -1.55 0.80
CA ASN A 43 11.21 -2.81 1.07
C ASN A 43 10.51 -3.62 2.20
N LEU A 44 9.17 -3.57 2.23
CA LEU A 44 8.39 -4.12 3.32
C LEU A 44 8.52 -5.65 3.35
N PRO A 45 8.84 -6.26 4.50
CA PRO A 45 8.89 -7.71 4.59
C PRO A 45 7.49 -8.30 4.36
N GLN A 46 7.34 -9.12 3.32
CA GLN A 46 6.07 -9.74 2.95
C GLN A 46 5.41 -10.52 4.10
N LYS A 47 6.23 -11.05 5.03
CA LYS A 47 5.81 -11.74 6.24
C LYS A 47 5.10 -10.84 7.27
N GLN A 48 5.26 -9.53 7.22
CA GLN A 48 4.57 -8.61 8.14
C GLN A 48 3.35 -7.96 7.49
N VAL A 49 3.33 -7.87 6.16
CA VAL A 49 2.23 -7.31 5.37
C VAL A 49 1.08 -8.32 5.26
N HIS A 50 0.37 -8.55 6.36
CA HIS A 50 -0.75 -9.50 6.45
C HIS A 50 -2.07 -8.92 5.91
N LEU A 51 -2.28 -7.62 6.09
CA LEU A 51 -3.52 -6.93 5.73
C LEU A 51 -3.21 -5.76 4.81
N VAL A 52 -3.63 -5.86 3.55
CA VAL A 52 -3.55 -4.75 2.58
C VAL A 52 -4.97 -4.43 2.15
N LEU A 53 -5.33 -3.16 2.29
CA LEU A 53 -6.64 -2.63 1.91
C LEU A 53 -6.43 -1.56 0.84
N ILE A 54 -7.13 -1.68 -0.28
CA ILE A 54 -7.20 -0.63 -1.32
C ILE A 54 -8.64 -0.15 -1.38
N ASN A 55 -8.90 1.09 -1.00
CA ASN A 55 -10.27 1.64 -0.92
C ASN A 55 -11.25 0.74 -0.16
N GLY A 56 -10.81 0.17 0.97
CA GLY A 56 -11.61 -0.76 1.77
C GLY A 56 -11.66 -2.21 1.24
N HIS A 57 -11.11 -2.50 0.06
CA HIS A 57 -11.02 -3.87 -0.45
C HIS A 57 -9.74 -4.55 0.01
N TYR A 58 -9.90 -5.68 0.70
CA TYR A 58 -8.78 -6.55 1.03
C TYR A 58 -8.11 -7.14 -0.22
N VAL A 59 -6.78 -7.11 -0.25
CA VAL A 59 -5.97 -7.68 -1.32
C VAL A 59 -5.07 -8.78 -0.75
N PRO A 60 -5.39 -10.06 -1.04
CA PRO A 60 -4.57 -11.18 -0.57
C PRO A 60 -3.19 -11.15 -1.24
N PRO A 61 -2.16 -11.72 -0.59
CA PRO A 61 -0.78 -11.68 -1.07
C PRO A 61 -0.61 -12.20 -2.51
N GLY A 62 -1.32 -13.27 -2.90
CA GLY A 62 -1.29 -13.80 -4.27
C GLY A 62 -1.89 -12.87 -5.34
N ALA A 63 -2.78 -11.95 -4.96
CA ALA A 63 -3.40 -11.00 -5.88
C ALA A 63 -2.60 -9.70 -6.07
N ARG A 64 -1.59 -9.45 -5.22
CA ARG A 64 -0.79 -8.20 -5.25
C ARG A 64 -0.04 -7.97 -6.56
N ARG A 65 0.34 -9.06 -7.24
CA ARG A 65 1.07 -9.03 -8.52
C ARG A 65 0.17 -8.93 -9.75
N CYS A 66 -1.13 -9.24 -9.61
CA CYS A 66 -2.03 -9.40 -10.75
C CYS A 66 -3.21 -8.41 -10.76
N ARG A 67 -3.51 -7.76 -9.62
CA ARG A 67 -4.59 -6.78 -9.55
C ARG A 67 -4.09 -5.43 -10.07
N ARG A 68 -4.26 -5.20 -11.39
CA ARG A 68 -4.35 -3.83 -11.94
C ARG A 68 -5.47 -3.13 -11.17
N SER A 69 -5.22 -1.92 -10.68
CA SER A 69 -6.23 -1.04 -10.08
C SER A 69 -7.24 -0.60 -11.15
N ARG A 70 -8.08 -1.53 -11.62
CA ARG A 70 -9.17 -1.20 -12.54
C ARG A 70 -10.32 -0.68 -11.69
N PHE A 71 -10.38 0.65 -11.55
CA PHE A 71 -11.57 1.35 -11.10
C PHE A 71 -12.61 1.27 -12.22
N THR A 72 -13.55 0.33 -12.11
CA THR A 72 -14.83 0.43 -12.81
C THR A 72 -15.85 0.86 -11.77
N TRP A 73 -16.22 2.14 -11.80
CA TRP A 73 -17.44 2.62 -11.17
C TRP A 73 -18.64 2.07 -11.98
N SER A 74 -19.60 1.46 -11.29
CA SER A 74 -20.97 1.25 -11.78
C SER A 74 -21.93 1.97 -10.85
#